data_AF-A0A5S3V764-F1
#
_entry.id   AF-A0A5S3V764-F1
#
_cell.length_a   1.000
_cell.length_b   1.000
_cell.length_c   1.000
_cell.angle_alpha   90.00
_cell.angle_beta   90.00
_cell.angle_gamma   90.00
#
_symmetry.space_group_name_H-M   'P 1'
#
loop_
_entity.id
_entity.type
_entity.pdbx_description
1 polymer ?
#
loop_
_entity_poly.entity_id
_entity_poly.type
_entity_poly.pdbx_seq_one_letter_code
_entity_poly.pdbx_strand_id
1 'polypeptide(L)' 'AMNEDGCRIRRDGAAEVFAGVRHIALNLLKKETSFNKGVRAKQLKAARNESYLEKVLNSK' A
#
# COMPACT_ATOMS: atom_id res chain seq x y z
N ALA A 1 -7.06 -7.91 1.56
CA ALA A 1 -6.21 -7.13 2.48
C ALA A 1 -4.74 -7.44 2.17
N MET A 2 -3.79 -6.62 2.65
CA MET A 2 -2.35 -6.70 2.32
C MET A 2 -1.57 -7.83 3.05
N ASN A 3 -2.26 -8.77 3.69
CA ASN A 3 -1.72 -9.97 4.38
C ASN A 3 -0.55 -9.76 5.37
N GLU A 4 -0.37 -8.53 5.80
CA GLU A 4 0.68 -8.08 6.72
C GLU A 4 0.41 -8.51 8.16
N ASP A 5 -0.86 -8.73 8.54
CA ASP A 5 -1.21 -9.35 9.83
C ASP A 5 -0.76 -10.82 9.91
N GLY A 6 -0.47 -11.45 8.76
CA GLY A 6 0.16 -12.78 8.71
C GLY A 6 1.67 -12.75 9.00
N CYS A 7 2.29 -11.57 9.07
CA CYS A 7 3.69 -11.44 9.42
C CYS A 7 3.86 -11.56 10.94
N ARG A 8 4.59 -12.59 11.39
CA ARG A 8 4.81 -12.84 12.83
C ARG A 8 5.85 -11.87 13.39
N ILE A 9 5.41 -10.70 13.81
CA ILE A 9 6.26 -9.68 14.43
C ILE A 9 6.07 -9.73 15.95
N ARG A 10 7.17 -9.86 16.68
CA ARG A 10 7.18 -10.02 18.16
C ARG A 10 7.57 -8.74 18.90
N ARG A 11 7.51 -7.60 18.21
CA ARG A 11 7.84 -6.30 18.78
C ARG A 11 6.55 -5.63 19.24
N ASP A 12 6.54 -5.16 20.49
CA ASP A 12 5.42 -4.39 21.01
C ASP A 12 5.16 -3.14 20.14
N GLY A 13 3.88 -2.84 19.91
CA GLY A 13 3.44 -1.73 19.05
C GLY A 13 3.53 -1.98 17.54
N ALA A 14 4.05 -3.13 17.08
CA ALA A 14 4.16 -3.40 15.64
C ALA A 14 2.79 -3.39 14.93
N ALA A 15 1.75 -3.98 15.53
CA ALA A 15 0.43 -4.05 14.93
C ALA A 15 -0.14 -2.66 14.60
N GLU A 16 0.03 -1.68 15.49
CA GLU A 16 -0.44 -0.30 15.30
C GLU A 16 0.35 0.41 14.20
N VAL A 17 1.68 0.23 14.19
CA VAL A 17 2.53 0.78 13.12
C VAL A 17 2.12 0.25 11.74
N PHE A 18 1.90 -1.07 11.61
CA PHE A 18 1.45 -1.67 10.35
C PHE A 18 0.05 -1.21 9.97
N ALA A 19 -0.86 -1.03 10.93
CA ALA A 19 -2.17 -0.43 10.66
C ALA A 19 -2.02 1.00 10.09
N GLY A 20 -1.15 1.82 10.66
CA GLY A 20 -0.84 3.15 10.12
C GLY A 20 -0.33 3.10 8.68
N VAL A 21 0.65 2.23 8.40
CA VAL A 21 1.22 2.04 7.05
C VAL A 21 0.14 1.59 6.06
N ARG A 22 -0.76 0.68 6.46
CA ARG A 22 -1.92 0.27 5.63
C ARG A 22 -2.79 1.43 5.23
N HIS A 23 -3.15 2.26 6.19
CA HIS A 23 -4.02 3.40 5.95
C HIS A 23 -3.37 4.39 4.98
N ILE A 24 -2.08 4.68 5.17
CA ILE A 24 -1.31 5.55 4.27
C ILE A 24 -1.28 4.95 2.85
N ALA A 25 -0.86 3.68 2.72
CA ALA A 25 -0.75 3.02 1.42
C ALA A 25 -2.11 2.95 0.68
N LEU A 26 -3.20 2.62 1.38
CA LEU A 26 -4.55 2.59 0.79
C LEU A 26 -5.00 3.98 0.32
N ASN A 27 -4.70 5.03 1.07
CA ASN A 27 -5.05 6.40 0.69
C ASN A 27 -4.29 6.84 -0.57
N LEU A 28 -2.98 6.58 -0.62
CA LEU A 28 -2.15 6.87 -1.80
C LEU A 28 -2.66 6.11 -3.04
N LEU A 29 -2.93 4.81 -2.91
CA LEU A 29 -3.47 3.99 -4.00
C LEU A 29 -4.85 4.46 -4.49
N LYS A 30 -5.69 4.99 -3.59
CA LYS A 30 -6.98 5.58 -3.97
C LYS A 30 -6.81 6.92 -4.68
N LYS A 31 -5.82 7.72 -4.28
CA LYS A 31 -5.54 9.04 -4.84
C LYS A 31 -4.88 8.99 -6.23
N GLU A 32 -4.07 7.97 -6.49
CA GLU A 32 -3.49 7.73 -7.81
C GLU A 32 -4.61 7.45 -8.84
N THR A 33 -4.71 8.23 -9.91
CA THR A 33 -5.80 8.10 -10.91
C THR A 33 -5.33 7.69 -12.31
N SER A 34 -4.02 7.65 -12.59
CA SER A 34 -3.51 7.28 -13.92
C SER A 34 -3.82 5.83 -14.27
N PHE A 35 -3.99 4.96 -13.28
CA PHE A 35 -4.45 3.60 -13.49
C PHE A 35 -5.84 3.38 -12.90
N ASN A 36 -6.87 3.59 -13.74
CA ASN A 36 -8.27 3.45 -13.36
C ASN A 36 -8.71 1.98 -13.20
N LYS A 37 -8.25 1.33 -12.13
CA LYS A 37 -8.62 -0.02 -11.70
C LYS A 37 -8.79 -0.08 -10.19
N GLY A 38 -9.37 -1.18 -9.71
CA GLY A 38 -9.55 -1.43 -8.28
C GLY A 38 -8.22 -1.49 -7.51
N VAL A 39 -8.29 -1.25 -6.20
CA VAL A 39 -7.13 -1.17 -5.29
C VAL A 39 -6.20 -2.39 -5.43
N ARG A 40 -6.75 -3.61 -5.54
CA ARG A 40 -5.95 -4.83 -5.67
C ARG A 40 -5.13 -4.89 -6.97
N ALA A 41 -5.68 -4.40 -8.08
CA ALA A 41 -4.95 -4.31 -9.34
C ALA A 41 -3.86 -3.24 -9.27
N LYS A 42 -4.15 -2.09 -8.62
CA LYS A 42 -3.16 -1.04 -8.37
C LYS A 42 -2.01 -1.54 -7.50
N GLN A 43 -2.30 -2.30 -6.45
CA GLN A 43 -1.29 -2.96 -5.60
C GLN A 43 -0.38 -3.89 -6.40
N LEU A 44 -0.97 -4.78 -7.21
CA LEU A 44 -0.19 -5.69 -8.06
C LEU A 44 0.68 -4.95 -9.08
N LYS A 45 0.18 -3.84 -9.64
CA LYS A 45 0.95 -3.01 -10.57
C LYS A 45 2.11 -2.31 -9.86
N ALA A 46 1.86 -1.72 -8.69
CA ALA A 46 2.91 -1.09 -7.88
C ALA A 46 3.99 -2.08 -7.44
N ALA A 47 3.60 -3.33 -7.13
CA ALA A 47 4.55 -4.39 -6.77
C ALA A 47 5.45 -4.86 -7.93
N ARG A 48 5.11 -4.54 -9.19
CA ARG A 48 5.80 -5.05 -10.39
C ARG A 48 6.39 -3.96 -11.28
N ASN A 49 6.08 -2.70 -11.01
CA ASN A 49 6.48 -1.57 -11.85
C ASN A 49 6.90 -0.41 -10.96
N GLU A 50 8.20 -0.18 -10.89
CA GLU A 50 8.82 0.87 -10.06
C GLU A 50 8.32 2.26 -10.44
N SER A 51 8.21 2.57 -11.75
CA SER A 51 7.68 3.88 -12.19
C SER A 51 6.25 4.12 -11.71
N TYR A 52 5.42 3.09 -11.69
CA TYR A 52 4.05 3.20 -11.15
C TYR A 52 4.05 3.28 -9.62
N LEU A 53 4.95 2.55 -8.94
CA LEU A 53 5.13 2.70 -7.49
C LEU A 53 5.53 4.12 -7.12
N GLU A 54 6.49 4.73 -7.81
CA GLU A 54 6.90 6.13 -7.61
C GLU A 54 5.73 7.10 -7.79
N LYS A 55 4.87 6.88 -8.79
CA LYS A 55 3.65 7.70 -8.96
C LYS A 55 2.70 7.57 -7.79
N VAL A 56 2.50 6.36 -7.27
CA VAL A 56 1.66 6.13 -6.08
C VAL A 56 2.27 6.83 -4.86
N LEU A 57 3.58 6.70 -4.63
CA LEU A 57 4.26 7.31 -3.49
C LEU A 57 4.27 8.85 -3.56
N ASN A 58 4.35 9.42 -4.77
CA ASN A 58 4.29 10.86 -5.01
C ASN A 58 2.87 11.39 -5.24
N SER A 59 1.83 10.57 -5.06
CA SER A 59 0.43 11.01 -5.13
C SER A 59 0.10 11.87 -3.91
N LYS A 60 0.46 13.15 -3.98
CA LYS A 60 0.17 14.17 -2.96
C LYS A 60 -1.31 14.39 -2.83
#